data_AF-A0AAD7Q241-F1
#
_entry.id   AF-A0AAD7Q241-F1
#
_cell.length_a   1.000
_cell.length_b   1.000
_cell.length_c   1.000
_cell.angle_alpha   90.00
_cell.angle_beta   90.00
_cell.angle_gamma   90.00
#
_symmetry.space_group_name_H-M   'P 1'
#
loop_
_entity.id
_entity.type
_entity.pdbx_description
1 polymer ?
#
loop_
_entity_poly.entity_id
_entity_poly.type
_entity_poly.pdbx_seq_one_letter_code
_entity_poly.pdbx_strand_id
1 'polypeptide(L)'
;MPFYHVLALFPSSQGLEVTWSSVVKIGQSLYREAPGKDPFRPDQKTPAKNLFLSGSYTKQDYIDSMEGATLSGRQASAYICDAEEGLVTLRKKLAVEFQDDFKNDNSTDELTSNMIP
;
A
#
# COMPACT_ATOMS: atom_id res chain seq x y z
N MET A 1 -5.22 -5.79 38.39
CA MET A 1 -3.79 -5.52 38.67
C MET A 1 -3.04 -5.43 37.36
N PRO A 2 -2.50 -4.27 36.95
CA PRO A 2 -1.57 -4.22 35.83
C PRO A 2 -0.39 -5.17 36.14
N PHE A 3 0.08 -5.92 35.14
CA PHE A 3 1.20 -6.89 35.24
C PHE A 3 0.96 -8.19 36.01
N TYR A 4 -0.30 -8.60 36.29
CA TYR A 4 -0.58 -9.88 36.97
C TYR A 4 0.15 -11.09 36.36
N HIS A 5 0.12 -11.25 35.04
CA HIS A 5 0.78 -12.37 34.36
C HIS A 5 2.30 -12.40 34.60
N VAL A 6 2.96 -11.24 34.61
CA VAL A 6 4.41 -11.15 34.84
C VAL A 6 4.75 -11.59 36.27
N LEU A 7 4.00 -11.09 37.26
CA LEU A 7 4.19 -11.45 38.67
C LEU A 7 3.89 -12.93 38.96
N ALA A 8 2.95 -13.52 38.21
CA ALA A 8 2.62 -14.95 38.32
C ALA A 8 3.70 -15.84 37.70
N LEU A 9 4.24 -15.47 36.53
CA LEU A 9 5.30 -16.21 35.85
C LEU A 9 6.67 -16.02 36.51
N PHE A 10 6.93 -14.85 37.09
CA PHE A 10 8.20 -14.50 37.73
C PHE A 10 7.98 -13.97 39.15
N PRO A 11 7.74 -14.83 40.16
CA PRO A 11 7.49 -14.39 41.53
C PRO A 11 8.63 -13.57 42.13
N SER A 12 9.87 -13.81 41.71
CA SER A 12 11.06 -13.05 42.12
C SER A 12 11.04 -11.59 41.68
N SER A 13 10.17 -11.22 40.72
CA SER A 13 10.00 -9.83 40.30
C SER A 13 9.10 -9.01 41.23
N GLN A 14 8.50 -9.65 42.25
CA GLN A 14 7.69 -8.95 43.24
C GLN A 14 8.54 -7.92 44.01
N GLY A 15 8.04 -6.69 44.08
CA GLY A 15 8.73 -5.58 44.74
C GLY A 15 9.74 -4.82 43.87
N LEU A 16 9.95 -5.24 42.61
CA LEU A 16 10.76 -4.47 41.67
C LEU A 16 9.99 -3.28 41.09
N GLU A 17 10.71 -2.19 40.84
CA GLU A 17 10.17 -0.98 40.22
C GLU A 17 10.33 -1.04 38.69
N VAL A 18 9.24 -0.80 37.96
CA VAL A 18 9.28 -0.67 36.48
C VAL A 18 9.80 0.72 36.13
N THR A 19 11.01 0.80 35.58
CA THR A 19 11.65 2.08 35.23
C THR A 19 11.07 2.72 33.97
N TRP A 20 10.56 1.92 33.04
CA TRP A 20 9.95 2.40 31.80
C TRP A 20 9.03 1.37 31.16
N SER A 21 7.93 1.81 30.54
CA SER A 21 7.07 0.95 29.72
C SER A 21 6.37 1.74 28.62
N SER A 22 6.01 1.07 27.52
CA SER A 22 5.21 1.62 26.43
C SER A 22 4.13 0.62 26.01
N VAL A 23 2.94 1.14 25.70
CA VAL A 23 1.80 0.34 25.26
C VAL A 23 1.38 0.80 23.88
N VAL A 24 1.60 -0.05 22.88
CA VAL A 24 1.18 0.19 21.49
C VAL A 24 -0.07 -0.64 21.21
N LYS A 25 -1.15 0.02 20.77
CA LYS A 25 -2.40 -0.63 20.38
C LYS A 25 -2.66 -0.42 18.90
N ILE A 26 -2.71 -1.51 18.15
CA ILE A 26 -2.99 -1.49 16.70
C ILE A 26 -4.30 -2.25 16.48
N GLY A 27 -5.40 -1.53 16.34
CA GLY A 27 -6.75 -2.13 16.27
C GLY A 27 -7.02 -2.96 15.01
N GLN A 28 -6.31 -2.67 13.93
CA GLN A 28 -6.46 -3.34 12.63
C GLN A 28 -5.08 -3.78 12.11
N SER A 29 -4.33 -4.51 12.94
CA SER A 29 -2.95 -4.89 12.64
C SER A 29 -2.83 -5.90 11.51
N LEU A 30 -3.76 -6.85 11.44
CA LEU A 30 -3.73 -7.98 10.52
C LEU A 30 -5.13 -8.21 9.97
N TYR A 31 -5.18 -8.78 8.77
CA TYR A 31 -6.38 -9.38 8.22
C TYR A 31 -6.85 -10.51 9.14
N ARG A 32 -8.16 -10.52 9.41
CA ARG A 32 -8.73 -11.52 10.31
C ARG A 32 -8.96 -12.81 9.54
N GLU A 33 -8.08 -13.77 9.78
CA GLU A 33 -8.27 -15.16 9.35
C GLU A 33 -9.42 -15.79 10.13
N ALA A 34 -10.61 -15.82 9.52
CA ALA A 34 -11.77 -16.54 10.01
C ALA A 34 -12.20 -17.59 8.98
N PRO A 35 -12.92 -18.65 9.38
CA PRO A 35 -13.43 -19.64 8.44
C PRO A 35 -14.17 -18.99 7.26
N GLY A 36 -13.80 -19.36 6.02
CA GLY A 36 -14.39 -18.83 4.80
C GLY A 36 -13.87 -17.45 4.36
N LYS A 37 -12.78 -16.93 4.93
CA LYS A 37 -12.20 -15.64 4.54
C LYS A 37 -11.19 -15.70 3.39
N ASP A 38 -10.56 -16.86 3.19
CA ASP A 38 -9.56 -17.06 2.14
C ASP A 38 -10.01 -16.66 0.72
N PRO A 39 -11.25 -16.95 0.26
CA PRO A 39 -11.72 -16.54 -1.07
C PRO A 39 -11.76 -15.02 -1.29
N PHE A 40 -11.77 -14.22 -0.23
CA PHE A 40 -11.79 -12.76 -0.30
C PHE A 40 -10.40 -12.13 -0.32
N ARG A 41 -9.33 -12.93 -0.24
CA ARG A 41 -7.97 -12.46 -0.40
C ARG A 41 -7.74 -12.14 -1.89
N PRO A 42 -7.45 -10.88 -2.25
CA PRO A 42 -7.26 -10.51 -3.64
C PRO A 42 -5.96 -11.09 -4.17
N ASP A 43 -5.93 -11.40 -5.47
CA ASP A 43 -4.69 -11.72 -6.19
C ASP A 43 -3.80 -10.48 -6.30
N GLN A 44 -2.48 -10.67 -6.41
CA GLN A 44 -1.52 -9.60 -6.64
C GLN A 44 -1.77 -8.92 -8.00
N LYS A 45 -2.22 -9.66 -9.00
CA LYS A 45 -2.64 -9.10 -10.29
C LYS A 45 -4.13 -8.79 -10.26
N THR A 46 -4.47 -7.50 -10.28
CA THR A 46 -5.87 -7.09 -10.29
C THR A 46 -6.47 -7.10 -11.71
N PRO A 47 -7.80 -7.14 -11.85
CA PRO A 47 -8.45 -6.94 -13.14
C PRO A 47 -8.21 -5.54 -13.75
N ALA A 48 -7.86 -4.55 -12.92
CA ALA A 48 -7.53 -3.21 -13.38
C ALA A 48 -6.11 -3.19 -13.96
N LYS A 49 -5.98 -2.77 -15.22
CA LYS A 49 -4.69 -2.70 -15.92
C LYS A 49 -3.74 -1.74 -15.18
N ASN A 50 -2.48 -2.14 -15.04
CA ASN A 50 -1.45 -1.37 -14.33
C ASN A 50 -1.76 -1.12 -12.83
N LEU A 51 -2.62 -1.94 -12.21
CA LEU A 51 -2.84 -1.94 -10.77
C LEU A 51 -2.49 -3.32 -10.20
N PHE A 52 -1.52 -3.33 -9.29
CA PHE A 52 -1.02 -4.53 -8.61
C PHE A 52 -1.12 -4.33 -7.10
N LEU A 53 -1.39 -5.42 -6.37
CA LEU A 53 -1.51 -5.41 -4.92
C LEU A 53 -0.40 -6.24 -4.29
N SER A 54 0.03 -5.82 -3.11
CA SER A 54 1.01 -6.51 -2.28
C SER A 54 0.66 -6.27 -0.81
N GLY A 55 1.09 -7.19 0.04
CA GLY A 55 0.78 -7.24 1.45
C GLY A 55 0.30 -8.63 1.83
N SER A 56 0.51 -9.01 3.09
CA SER A 56 0.18 -10.33 3.62
C SER A 56 -1.31 -10.71 3.50
N TYR A 57 -2.19 -9.72 3.38
CA TYR A 57 -3.63 -9.88 3.12
C TYR A 57 -3.97 -10.38 1.69
N THR A 58 -3.06 -10.26 0.72
CA THR A 58 -3.27 -10.78 -0.64
C THR A 58 -3.15 -12.30 -0.67
N LYS A 59 -3.57 -12.93 -1.76
CA LYS A 59 -3.64 -14.39 -1.90
C LYS A 59 -2.25 -15.02 -1.98
N GLN A 60 -1.93 -15.90 -1.02
CA GLN A 60 -0.68 -16.66 -0.94
C GLN A 60 -0.82 -17.78 0.11
N ASP A 61 0.06 -18.80 0.05
CA ASP A 61 -0.11 -20.06 0.82
C ASP A 61 0.23 -19.96 2.32
N TYR A 62 0.84 -18.87 2.76
CA TYR A 62 1.05 -18.54 4.17
C TYR A 62 -0.12 -17.71 4.71
N ILE A 63 -0.23 -17.69 6.04
CA ILE A 63 -1.15 -16.82 6.77
C ILE A 63 -0.71 -15.34 6.64
N ASP A 64 -1.50 -14.44 7.23
CA ASP A 64 -1.07 -13.05 7.41
C ASP A 64 0.17 -12.97 8.34
N SER A 65 1.36 -13.01 7.73
CA SER A 65 2.67 -12.99 8.39
C SER A 65 3.70 -12.14 7.65
N MET A 66 4.90 -11.99 8.24
CA MET A 66 6.03 -11.31 7.61
C MET A 66 6.49 -12.02 6.32
N GLU A 67 6.45 -13.35 6.33
CA GLU A 67 6.76 -14.22 5.20
C GLU A 67 5.70 -14.07 4.11
N GLY A 68 4.42 -14.04 4.50
CA GLY A 68 3.31 -13.77 3.59
C GLY A 68 3.43 -12.41 2.91
N ALA A 69 3.78 -11.36 3.66
CA ALA A 69 4.05 -10.03 3.12
C ALA A 69 5.23 -10.05 2.13
N THR A 70 6.33 -10.73 2.47
CA THR A 70 7.50 -10.84 1.62
C THR A 70 7.20 -11.60 0.31
N LEU A 71 6.51 -12.74 0.41
CA LEU A 71 6.13 -13.56 -0.72
C LEU A 71 5.16 -12.81 -1.65
N SER A 72 4.18 -12.11 -1.09
CA SER A 72 3.25 -11.28 -1.87
C SER A 72 3.97 -10.20 -2.67
N GLY A 73 4.98 -9.54 -2.08
CA GLY A 73 5.80 -8.55 -2.78
C GLY A 73 6.59 -9.15 -3.93
N ARG A 74 7.16 -10.35 -3.74
CA ARG A 74 7.86 -11.08 -4.80
C ARG A 74 6.92 -11.44 -5.96
N GLN A 75 5.72 -11.92 -5.67
CA GLN A 75 4.71 -12.26 -6.67
C GLN A 75 4.22 -11.01 -7.43
N ALA A 76 3.93 -9.92 -6.72
CA ALA A 76 3.55 -8.66 -7.33
C ALA A 76 4.65 -8.13 -8.26
N SER A 77 5.92 -8.20 -7.85
CA SER A 77 7.06 -7.82 -8.69
C SER A 77 7.16 -8.68 -9.96
N ALA A 78 6.92 -9.99 -9.86
CA ALA A 78 6.92 -10.86 -11.04
C ALA A 78 5.84 -10.44 -12.04
N TYR A 79 4.61 -10.18 -11.57
CA TYR A 79 3.52 -9.72 -12.43
C TYR A 79 3.78 -8.36 -13.07
N ILE A 80 4.49 -7.46 -12.39
CA ILE A 80 4.90 -6.16 -12.96
C ILE A 80 5.90 -6.37 -14.10
N CYS A 81 6.91 -7.23 -13.90
CA CYS A 81 7.89 -7.55 -14.94
C CYS A 81 7.21 -8.20 -16.16
N ASP A 82 6.28 -9.13 -15.94
CA ASP A 82 5.53 -9.77 -17.03
C ASP A 82 4.64 -8.78 -17.81
N ALA A 83 4.25 -7.68 -17.19
CA ALA A 83 3.43 -6.64 -17.81
C ALA A 83 4.25 -5.54 -18.53
N GLU A 84 5.59 -5.63 -18.55
CA GLU A 84 6.52 -4.59 -19.00
C GLU A 84 6.11 -3.93 -20.33
N GLU A 85 5.86 -4.73 -21.37
CA GLU A 85 5.53 -4.20 -22.70
C GLU A 85 4.30 -3.28 -22.66
N GLY A 86 3.24 -3.72 -21.98
CA GLY A 86 2.00 -2.96 -21.82
C GLY A 86 2.20 -1.68 -21.01
N LEU A 87 3.05 -1.73 -19.98
CA LEU A 87 3.40 -0.58 -19.14
C LEU A 87 4.21 0.46 -19.92
N VAL A 88 5.15 0.02 -20.75
CA VAL A 88 5.94 0.90 -21.64
C VAL A 88 5.03 1.59 -22.65
N THR A 89 4.08 0.87 -23.25
CA THR A 89 3.09 1.49 -24.16
C THR A 89 2.23 2.53 -23.44
N LEU A 90 1.71 2.21 -22.25
CA LEU A 90 0.91 3.14 -21.46
C LEU A 90 1.70 4.40 -21.10
N ARG A 91 2.97 4.25 -20.68
CA ARG A 91 3.86 5.37 -20.40
C ARG A 91 4.05 6.28 -21.60
N LYS A 92 4.26 5.70 -22.79
CA LYS A 92 4.40 6.48 -24.04
C LYS A 92 3.13 7.24 -24.38
N LYS A 93 1.95 6.61 -24.23
CA LYS A 93 0.65 7.27 -24.47
C LYS A 93 0.43 8.44 -23.52
N LEU A 94 0.64 8.24 -22.22
CA LEU A 94 0.56 9.33 -21.23
C LEU A 94 1.48 10.50 -21.62
N ALA A 95 2.74 10.22 -21.99
CA ALA A 95 3.70 11.27 -22.32
C ALA A 95 3.28 12.12 -23.54
N VAL A 96 2.51 11.56 -24.48
CA VAL A 96 1.94 12.30 -25.61
C VAL A 96 0.73 13.12 -25.18
N GLU A 97 -0.18 12.53 -24.41
CA GLU A 97 -1.42 13.17 -23.93
C GLU A 97 -1.11 14.40 -23.06
N PHE A 98 -0.12 14.30 -22.15
CA PHE A 98 0.34 15.44 -21.35
C PHE A 98 1.18 16.47 -22.11
N GLN A 99 1.66 16.17 -23.33
CA GLN A 99 2.35 17.15 -24.18
C GLN A 99 1.37 17.97 -25.03
N ASP A 100 0.21 17.42 -25.37
CA ASP A 100 -0.81 18.09 -26.17
C ASP A 100 -1.60 19.12 -25.33
N ASP A 101 -1.75 18.90 -24.03
CA ASP A 101 -2.39 19.86 -23.11
C ASP A 101 -1.62 21.19 -22.96
N PHE A 102 -0.29 21.19 -23.15
CA PHE A 102 0.53 22.42 -23.10
C PHE A 102 0.64 23.16 -24.43
N LYS A 103 0.12 22.61 -25.55
CA LYS A 103 0.19 23.26 -26.87
C LYS A 103 -1.09 23.98 -27.29
N ASN A 104 -2.19 23.81 -26.55
CA ASN A 104 -3.48 24.43 -26.86
C ASN A 104 -3.78 25.76 -26.13
N ASP A 105 -2.86 26.28 -25.32
CA ASP A 105 -2.96 27.62 -24.70
C ASP A 105 -1.97 28.61 -25.33
N ASN A 106 -2.14 28.85 -26.63
CA ASN A 106 -1.60 30.02 -27.31
C ASN A 106 -2.71 30.63 -28.18
N SER A 107 -3.84 30.98 -27.57
CA SER A 107 -4.72 31.99 -28.14
C SER A 107 -4.17 33.36 -27.75
N THR A 108 -3.62 34.07 -28.73
CA THR A 108 -3.18 35.47 -28.64
C THR A 108 -4.27 36.34 -28.02
N ASP A 109 -3.99 36.87 -26.83
CA ASP A 109 -4.86 37.79 -26.09
C ASP A 109 -4.79 39.19 -26.72
N GLU A 110 -5.51 39.39 -27.83
CA GLU A 110 -5.60 40.69 -28.54
C GLU A 110 -6.64 41.62 -27.88
N LEU A 111 -6.38 42.11 -26.65
CA LEU A 111 -7.25 43.12 -26.03
C LEU A 111 -6.55 44.31 -25.35
N THR A 112 -5.24 44.51 -25.55
CA THR A 112 -4.54 45.72 -25.09
C THR A 112 -4.20 46.69 -26.22
N SER A 113 -5.20 47.20 -26.95
CA SER A 113 -4.99 48.35 -27.83
C SER A 113 -6.28 49.11 -28.14
N ASN A 114 -7.01 49.54 -27.10
CA ASN A 114 -7.93 50.69 -27.22
C ASN A 114 -8.48 51.09 -25.85
N MET A 115 -7.69 51.84 -25.07
CA MET A 115 -8.27 52.80 -24.12
C MET A 115 -7.25 53.85 -23.66
N ILE A 116 -6.97 54.81 -24.55
CA ILE A 116 -6.54 56.18 -24.17
C ILE A 116 -7.36 57.10 -25.08
N PRO A 117 -8.07 58.08 -24.51
CA PRO A 117 -7.53 59.43 -24.37
C PRO A 117 -7.03 59.74 -22.96
#